data_AF-A0AA88U0X0-F1
#
_entry.id   AF-A0AA88U0X0-F1
#
_cell.length_a   1.000
_cell.length_b   1.000
_cell.length_c   1.000
_cell.angle_alpha   90.00
_cell.angle_beta   90.00
_cell.angle_gamma   90.00
#
_symmetry.space_group_name_H-M   'P 1'
#
loop_
_entity.id
_entity.type
_entity.pdbx_description
1 polymer ?
#
loop_
_entity_poly.entity_id
_entity_poly.type
_entity_poly.pdbx_seq_one_letter_code
_entity_poly.pdbx_strand_id
1 'polypeptide(L)'
;MADPVYIQNLTVRWPNLNNPGSSKGFWLYEWKKHGTCSLNLYPQQAYFGLAMQLHDKLNLLEVLAKSNINPGAISNHLLSQVNNSLVAYTSKVPDFKCQLNRAITTLRRNLPKEVVSCNNLSGTAIDCSISQRSNCCYTHIEPISFEEAMKDKNWRQAMDEEIQAIKLEMTMEGPEEKKHPSLPSNYVSLAHLKDRWLQQHQQQ
;
A
#
# COMPACT_ATOMS: atom_id res chain seq x y z
N MET A 1 0.43 16.39 -32.61
CA MET A 1 0.79 17.22 -31.43
C MET A 1 1.78 18.29 -31.88
N ALA A 2 1.32 19.53 -32.08
CA ALA A 2 2.18 20.65 -32.51
C ALA A 2 2.03 21.91 -31.64
N ASP A 3 1.03 21.97 -30.76
CA ASP A 3 0.81 23.10 -29.84
C ASP A 3 1.89 23.14 -28.73
N PRO A 4 2.71 24.21 -28.66
CA PRO A 4 3.75 24.36 -27.64
C PRO A 4 3.21 24.33 -26.21
N VAL A 5 2.05 24.92 -25.95
CA VAL A 5 1.45 24.98 -24.60
C VAL A 5 1.04 23.58 -24.16
N TYR A 6 0.42 22.82 -25.06
CA TYR A 6 0.07 21.42 -24.81
C TYR A 6 1.30 20.57 -24.48
N ILE A 7 2.38 20.72 -25.26
CA ILE A 7 3.63 19.99 -25.02
C ILE A 7 4.25 20.35 -23.67
N GLN A 8 4.22 21.63 -23.28
CA GLN A 8 4.72 22.07 -21.98
C GLN A 8 3.91 21.45 -20.83
N ASN A 9 2.58 21.46 -20.94
CA ASN A 9 1.69 20.85 -19.94
C ASN A 9 1.93 19.34 -19.79
N LEU A 10 2.13 18.63 -20.90
CA LEU A 10 2.45 17.21 -20.87
C LEU A 10 3.86 16.94 -20.31
N THR A 11 4.82 17.84 -20.56
CA THR A 11 6.18 17.74 -20.00
C THR A 11 6.18 17.80 -18.48
N VAL A 12 5.37 18.68 -17.89
CA VAL A 12 5.28 18.81 -16.43
C VAL A 12 4.65 17.56 -15.80
N ARG A 13 3.60 17.01 -16.43
CA ARG A 13 2.80 15.91 -15.87
C ARG A 13 3.34 14.52 -16.18
N TRP A 14 4.00 14.36 -17.32
CA TRP A 14 4.50 13.08 -17.80
C TRP A 14 5.95 13.16 -18.30
N PRO A 15 6.91 13.58 -17.47
CA PRO A 15 8.31 13.65 -17.86
C PRO A 15 8.93 12.25 -18.04
N ASN A 16 10.00 12.17 -18.83
CA ASN A 16 10.89 11.02 -18.81
C ASN A 16 11.91 11.17 -17.66
N LEU A 17 11.71 10.41 -16.58
CA LEU A 17 12.58 10.48 -15.40
C LEU A 17 13.97 9.87 -15.62
N ASN A 18 14.15 9.00 -16.62
CA ASN A 18 15.46 8.41 -16.94
C ASN A 18 16.30 9.31 -17.84
N ASN A 19 15.65 10.15 -18.64
CA ASN A 19 16.30 11.13 -19.50
C ASN A 19 15.39 12.36 -19.68
N PRO A 20 15.52 13.39 -18.82
CA PRO A 20 14.65 14.56 -18.82
C PRO A 20 14.61 15.34 -20.14
N GLY A 21 15.64 15.21 -21.00
CA GLY A 21 15.68 15.84 -22.32
C GLY A 21 14.89 15.10 -23.40
N SER A 22 14.32 13.92 -23.10
CA SER A 22 13.76 13.01 -24.10
C SER A 22 12.33 12.54 -23.77
N SER A 23 11.47 13.45 -23.29
CA SER A 23 10.06 13.13 -23.02
C SER A 23 9.27 12.81 -24.30
N LYS A 24 9.57 13.48 -25.42
CA LYS A 24 8.89 13.20 -26.72
C LYS A 24 9.08 11.75 -27.19
N GLY A 25 10.29 11.21 -27.09
CA GLY A 25 10.57 9.82 -27.47
C GLY A 25 9.83 8.83 -26.58
N PHE A 26 9.79 9.12 -25.28
CA PHE A 26 9.02 8.34 -24.31
C PHE A 26 7.52 8.34 -24.62
N TRP A 27 6.90 9.51 -24.85
CA TRP A 27 5.49 9.58 -25.21
C TRP A 27 5.17 8.85 -26.51
N LEU A 28 6.04 8.93 -27.51
CA LEU A 28 5.85 8.21 -28.77
C LEU A 28 5.84 6.69 -28.54
N TYR A 29 6.71 6.19 -27.68
CA TYR A 29 6.74 4.79 -27.29
C TYR A 29 5.45 4.38 -26.57
N GLU A 30 5.03 5.14 -25.54
CA GLU A 30 3.80 4.87 -24.79
C GLU A 30 2.55 4.91 -25.67
N TRP A 31 2.46 5.88 -26.59
CA TRP A 31 1.38 5.94 -27.58
C TRP A 31 1.36 4.70 -28.47
N LYS A 32 2.49 4.34 -29.09
CA LYS A 32 2.56 3.21 -30.01
C LYS A 32 2.25 1.87 -29.33
N LYS A 33 2.71 1.70 -28.09
CA LYS A 33 2.58 0.46 -27.34
C LYS A 33 1.25 0.30 -26.62
N HIS A 34 0.70 1.39 -26.08
CA HIS A 34 -0.48 1.36 -25.22
C HIS A 34 -1.65 2.19 -25.78
N GLY A 35 -1.38 3.43 -26.22
CA GLY A 35 -2.45 4.32 -26.69
C GLY A 35 -3.20 3.82 -27.93
N THR A 36 -2.49 3.21 -28.89
CA THR A 36 -3.08 2.64 -30.12
C THR A 36 -4.12 1.56 -29.86
N CYS A 37 -4.05 0.83 -28.75
CA CYS A 37 -5.07 -0.15 -28.36
C CYS A 37 -6.44 0.49 -28.04
N SER A 38 -6.46 1.80 -27.79
CA SER A 38 -7.68 2.57 -27.47
C SER A 38 -8.03 3.58 -28.57
N LEU A 39 -7.43 3.48 -29.76
CA LEU A 39 -7.53 4.48 -30.82
C LEU A 39 -8.98 4.81 -31.22
N ASN A 40 -9.87 3.82 -31.16
CA ASN A 40 -11.29 3.97 -31.48
C ASN A 40 -12.06 4.87 -30.50
N LEU A 41 -11.60 4.98 -29.25
CA LEU A 41 -12.21 5.80 -28.20
C LEU A 41 -11.41 7.08 -27.94
N TYR A 42 -10.07 6.95 -27.96
CA TYR A 42 -9.13 7.99 -27.60
C TYR A 42 -8.09 8.16 -28.71
N PRO A 43 -8.38 9.00 -29.74
CA PRO A 43 -7.36 9.48 -30.66
C PRO A 43 -6.19 10.12 -29.89
N GLN A 44 -5.01 10.18 -30.50
CA GLN A 44 -3.75 10.51 -29.80
C GLN A 44 -3.84 11.71 -28.85
N GLN A 45 -4.43 12.82 -29.28
CA GLN A 45 -4.58 14.01 -28.45
C GLN A 45 -5.52 13.76 -27.25
N ALA A 46 -6.61 13.02 -27.44
CA ALA A 46 -7.53 12.65 -26.38
C ALA A 46 -6.91 11.66 -25.37
N TYR A 47 -6.06 10.72 -25.84
CA TYR A 47 -5.33 9.79 -24.96
C TYR A 47 -4.41 10.54 -23.98
N PHE A 48 -3.57 11.44 -24.50
CA PHE A 48 -2.69 12.25 -23.67
C PHE A 48 -3.47 13.27 -22.82
N GLY A 49 -4.55 13.84 -23.36
CA GLY A 49 -5.45 14.73 -22.61
C GLY A 49 -6.08 14.04 -21.41
N LEU A 50 -6.60 12.83 -21.60
CA LEU A 50 -7.15 12.02 -20.52
C LEU A 50 -6.09 11.67 -19.47
N ALA A 51 -4.88 11.28 -19.89
CA ALA A 51 -3.79 10.99 -18.96
C ALA A 51 -3.44 12.19 -18.07
N MET A 52 -3.35 13.40 -18.65
CA MET A 52 -3.14 14.63 -17.88
C MET A 52 -4.30 14.93 -16.91
N GLN A 53 -5.54 14.77 -17.36
CA GLN A 53 -6.72 14.97 -16.51
C GLN A 53 -6.75 13.99 -15.33
N LEU A 54 -6.42 12.72 -15.56
CA LEU A 54 -6.38 11.70 -14.51
C LEU A 54 -5.25 11.98 -13.52
N HIS A 55 -4.09 12.43 -13.99
CA HIS A 55 -2.99 12.87 -13.13
C HIS A 55 -3.41 14.04 -12.23
N ASP A 56 -4.05 15.07 -12.80
CA ASP A 56 -4.46 16.26 -12.04
C ASP A 56 -5.55 15.96 -11.00
N LYS A 57 -6.43 14.97 -11.26
CA LYS A 57 -7.47 14.55 -10.32
C LYS A 57 -6.92 13.86 -9.07
N LEU A 58 -5.76 13.20 -9.18
CA LEU A 58 -5.12 12.50 -8.08
C LEU A 58 -3.74 13.10 -7.81
N ASN A 59 -3.70 14.18 -7.03
CA ASN A 59 -2.45 14.69 -6.47
C ASN A 59 -1.94 13.73 -5.39
N LEU A 60 -1.26 12.67 -5.84
CA LEU A 60 -0.81 11.56 -5.01
C LEU A 60 0.00 12.03 -3.80
N LEU A 61 0.94 12.97 -4.00
CA LEU A 61 1.81 13.44 -2.93
C LEU A 61 1.02 14.20 -1.85
N GLU A 62 0.06 15.02 -2.25
CA GLU A 62 -0.78 15.77 -1.30
C GLU A 62 -1.69 14.82 -0.50
N VAL A 63 -2.29 13.83 -1.16
CA VAL A 63 -3.13 12.82 -0.50
C VAL A 63 -2.34 12.04 0.55
N LEU A 64 -1.13 11.61 0.20
CA LEU A 64 -0.25 10.89 1.11
C LEU A 64 0.23 11.79 2.26
N ALA A 65 0.61 13.03 1.97
CA ALA A 65 1.05 14.00 2.98
C ALA A 65 -0.05 14.30 4.02
N LYS A 66 -1.32 14.41 3.61
CA LYS A 66 -2.47 14.57 4.52
C LYS A 66 -2.64 13.40 5.49
N SER A 67 -2.11 12.23 5.13
CA SER A 67 -2.10 11.02 5.96
C SER A 67 -0.77 10.82 6.70
N ASN A 68 0.07 11.86 6.77
CA ASN A 68 1.43 11.83 7.34
C ASN A 68 2.38 10.83 6.67
N ILE A 69 2.14 10.51 5.39
CA ILE A 69 3.01 9.66 4.57
C ILE A 69 3.83 10.57 3.66
N ASN A 70 5.07 10.84 4.06
CA ASN A 70 5.96 11.75 3.34
C ASN A 70 7.13 11.00 2.71
N PRO A 71 7.51 11.32 1.46
CA PRO A 71 8.72 10.76 0.83
C PRO A 71 9.96 11.03 1.68
N GLY A 72 10.84 10.04 1.82
CA GLY A 72 12.12 10.18 2.54
C GLY A 72 12.02 10.13 4.07
N ALA A 73 10.82 10.02 4.65
CA ALA A 73 10.70 9.69 6.06
C ALA A 73 11.32 8.32 6.34
N ILE A 74 12.11 8.21 7.42
CA ILE A 74 12.64 6.93 7.95
C ILE A 74 11.50 6.00 8.40
N SER A 75 10.29 6.57 8.52
CA SER A 75 9.03 5.88 8.74
C SER A 75 8.83 4.77 7.72
N ASN A 76 8.80 3.54 8.24
CA ASN A 76 8.45 2.35 7.50
C ASN A 76 6.93 2.32 7.26
N HIS A 77 6.45 3.16 6.36
CA HIS A 77 5.04 3.15 6.02
C HIS A 77 4.68 1.80 5.40
N LEU A 78 3.72 1.11 6.03
CA LEU A 78 3.19 -0.14 5.50
C LEU A 78 2.44 0.17 4.20
N LEU A 79 2.50 -0.74 3.23
CA LEU A 79 1.73 -0.61 1.98
C LEU A 79 0.23 -0.45 2.27
N SER A 80 -0.26 -1.07 3.35
CA SER A 80 -1.63 -0.91 3.84
C SER A 80 -1.98 0.52 4.21
N GLN A 81 -1.06 1.29 4.80
CA GLN A 81 -1.30 2.70 5.13
C GLN A 81 -1.43 3.56 3.87
N VAL A 82 -0.56 3.32 2.88
CA VAL A 82 -0.63 3.96 1.56
C VAL A 82 -1.97 3.63 0.89
N ASN A 83 -2.34 2.36 0.88
CA ASN A 83 -3.61 1.89 0.35
C ASN A 83 -4.81 2.56 1.02
N ASN A 84 -4.87 2.55 2.35
CA ASN A 84 -5.99 3.11 3.10
C ASN A 84 -6.14 4.61 2.87
N SER A 85 -5.02 5.34 2.78
CA SER A 85 -5.01 6.76 2.47
C SER A 85 -5.61 7.04 1.09
N LEU A 86 -5.28 6.23 0.09
CA LEU A 86 -5.79 6.36 -1.27
C LEU A 86 -7.24 5.93 -1.39
N VAL A 87 -7.65 4.86 -0.71
CA VAL A 87 -9.05 4.41 -0.65
C VAL A 87 -9.91 5.48 0.02
N ALA A 88 -9.45 6.07 1.13
CA ALA A 88 -10.17 7.13 1.82
C ALA A 88 -10.39 8.36 0.92
N TYR A 89 -9.41 8.71 0.08
CA TYR A 89 -9.52 9.85 -0.84
C TYR A 89 -10.35 9.54 -2.09
N THR A 90 -10.14 8.39 -2.71
CA THR A 90 -10.72 8.06 -4.02
C THR A 90 -12.02 7.26 -3.94
N SER A 91 -12.32 6.67 -2.78
CA SER A 91 -13.35 5.63 -2.61
C SER A 91 -13.17 4.43 -3.55
N LYS A 92 -11.95 4.21 -4.06
CA LYS A 92 -11.58 3.13 -4.96
C LYS A 92 -10.31 2.43 -4.50
N VAL A 93 -10.25 1.13 -4.74
CA VAL A 93 -9.07 0.31 -4.45
C VAL A 93 -8.01 0.49 -5.54
N PRO A 94 -6.83 1.06 -5.26
CA PRO A 94 -5.73 1.12 -6.21
C PRO A 94 -5.00 -0.23 -6.32
N ASP A 95 -4.15 -0.37 -7.35
CA ASP A 95 -3.13 -1.42 -7.41
C ASP A 95 -1.73 -0.80 -7.25
N PHE A 96 -0.74 -1.62 -6.92
CA PHE A 96 0.64 -1.17 -6.68
C PHE A 96 1.62 -2.04 -7.45
N LYS A 97 2.66 -1.42 -7.99
CA LYS A 97 3.87 -2.14 -8.41
C LYS A 97 5.01 -1.77 -7.49
N CYS A 98 5.65 -2.77 -6.93
CA CYS A 98 6.72 -2.57 -5.98
C CYS A 98 8.09 -2.93 -6.55
N GLN A 99 9.14 -2.39 -5.95
CA GLN A 99 10.51 -2.71 -6.25
C GLN A 99 11.21 -3.20 -4.98
N LEU A 100 12.00 -4.27 -5.11
CA LEU A 100 12.81 -4.79 -4.03
C LEU A 100 13.83 -3.73 -3.61
N ASN A 101 13.79 -3.32 -2.34
CA ASN A 101 14.83 -2.49 -1.78
C ASN A 101 16.04 -3.36 -1.39
N ARG A 102 17.08 -3.37 -2.23
CA ARG A 102 18.32 -4.14 -1.97
C ARG A 102 19.23 -3.50 -0.92
N ALA A 103 18.96 -2.27 -0.50
CA ALA A 103 19.80 -1.56 0.48
C ALA A 103 19.53 -1.99 1.93
N ILE A 104 18.40 -2.65 2.21
CA ILE A 104 18.03 -3.10 3.56
C ILE A 104 18.20 -4.62 3.62
N THR A 105 19.36 -5.07 4.08
CA THR A 105 19.76 -6.49 4.12
C THR A 105 19.01 -7.32 5.15
N THR A 106 18.43 -6.67 6.17
CA THR A 106 17.76 -7.32 7.32
C THR A 106 16.23 -7.42 7.20
N LEU A 107 15.61 -6.64 6.31
CA LEU A 107 14.17 -6.67 6.02
C LEU A 107 13.98 -6.47 4.51
N ARG A 108 13.78 -7.57 3.77
CA ARG A 108 13.45 -7.56 2.33
C ARG A 108 12.07 -6.95 2.12
N ARG A 109 11.96 -5.63 2.21
CA ARG A 109 10.70 -4.90 1.97
C ARG A 109 10.68 -4.37 0.54
N ASN A 110 9.62 -4.73 -0.17
CA ASN A 110 9.30 -4.17 -1.47
C ASN A 110 8.68 -2.79 -1.23
N LEU A 111 9.25 -1.73 -1.80
CA LEU A 111 8.69 -0.38 -1.73
C LEU A 111 7.77 -0.13 -2.91
N PRO A 112 6.62 0.55 -2.74
CA PRO A 112 5.79 0.94 -3.87
C PRO A 112 6.58 1.87 -4.78
N LYS A 113 6.72 1.46 -6.04
CA LYS A 113 7.36 2.24 -7.11
C LYS A 113 6.32 2.95 -7.95
N GLU A 114 5.18 2.29 -8.18
CA GLU A 114 4.06 2.82 -8.97
C GLU A 114 2.76 2.61 -8.20
N VAL A 115 1.91 3.63 -8.21
CA VAL A 115 0.50 3.54 -7.81
C VAL A 115 -0.33 3.51 -9.08
N VAL A 116 -1.23 2.53 -9.19
CA VAL A 116 -2.07 2.31 -10.35
C VAL A 116 -3.51 2.63 -9.98
N SER A 117 -4.10 3.60 -10.69
CA SER A 117 -5.53 3.90 -10.64
C SER A 117 -6.23 3.25 -11.83
N CYS A 118 -7.28 2.47 -11.57
CA CYS A 118 -8.06 1.81 -12.60
C CYS A 118 -9.26 2.67 -12.99
N ASN A 119 -9.52 2.73 -14.29
CA ASN A 119 -10.62 3.52 -14.86
C ASN A 119 -11.40 2.68 -15.86
N ASN A 120 -12.70 2.89 -15.94
CA ASN A 120 -13.51 2.33 -17.01
C ASN A 120 -13.20 3.00 -18.36
N LEU A 121 -13.84 2.54 -19.44
CA LEU A 121 -13.62 3.08 -20.79
C LEU A 121 -13.99 4.55 -20.94
N SER A 122 -14.74 5.14 -20.00
CA SER A 122 -15.09 6.57 -19.97
C SER A 122 -14.14 7.41 -19.09
N GLY A 123 -13.08 6.82 -18.53
CA GLY A 123 -12.14 7.53 -17.66
C GLY A 123 -12.68 7.77 -16.23
N THR A 124 -13.68 7.00 -15.80
CA THR A 124 -14.20 7.06 -14.42
C THR A 124 -13.50 6.04 -13.55
N ALA A 125 -13.08 6.45 -12.35
CA ALA A 125 -12.37 5.60 -11.42
C ALA A 125 -13.23 4.39 -10.98
N ILE A 126 -12.64 3.21 -11.04
CA ILE A 126 -13.20 1.93 -10.60
C ILE A 126 -12.18 1.23 -9.71
N ASP A 127 -12.64 0.24 -8.94
CA ASP A 127 -11.71 -0.59 -8.17
C ASP A 127 -10.80 -1.33 -9.14
N CYS A 128 -9.49 -1.29 -8.88
CA CYS A 128 -8.58 -2.18 -9.54
C CYS A 128 -8.91 -3.61 -9.09
N SER A 129 -9.23 -4.48 -10.06
CA SER A 129 -9.16 -5.92 -9.81
C SER A 129 -7.77 -6.20 -9.26
N ILE A 130 -7.65 -6.68 -8.01
CA ILE A 130 -6.38 -7.05 -7.38
C ILE A 130 -5.73 -8.07 -8.31
N SER A 131 -4.87 -7.59 -9.21
CA SER A 131 -4.37 -8.44 -10.27
C SER A 131 -3.27 -9.28 -9.65
N GLN A 132 -3.19 -10.55 -10.05
CA GLN A 132 -2.06 -11.43 -9.71
C GLN A 132 -0.70 -10.90 -10.22
N ARG A 133 -0.65 -9.68 -10.80
CA ARG A 133 0.57 -9.01 -11.27
C ARG A 133 1.13 -7.98 -10.29
N SER A 134 0.45 -7.71 -9.17
CA SER A 134 1.09 -6.93 -8.10
C SER A 134 2.22 -7.77 -7.51
N ASN A 135 3.47 -7.34 -7.74
CA ASN A 135 4.66 -7.93 -7.15
C ASN A 135 4.98 -7.33 -5.76
N CYS A 136 4.05 -6.53 -5.24
CA CYS A 136 4.12 -6.08 -3.87
C CYS A 136 3.89 -7.28 -2.97
N CYS A 137 4.85 -7.54 -2.07
CA CYS A 137 4.48 -8.23 -0.85
C CYS A 137 3.59 -7.24 -0.11
N TYR A 138 2.27 -7.41 -0.27
CA TYR A 138 1.40 -7.21 0.87
C TYR A 138 2.01 -8.13 1.92
N THR A 139 2.88 -7.61 2.78
CA THR A 139 3.05 -8.21 4.10
C THR A 139 1.62 -8.46 4.54
N HIS A 140 1.24 -9.74 4.61
CA HIS A 140 -0.12 -10.23 4.81
C HIS A 140 -0.93 -9.15 5.48
N ILE A 141 -2.02 -8.64 4.85
CA ILE A 141 -2.85 -7.56 5.41
C ILE A 141 -2.97 -7.85 6.90
N GLU A 142 -2.13 -7.20 7.71
CA GLU A 142 -2.12 -7.47 9.12
C GLU A 142 -3.43 -6.84 9.54
N PRO A 143 -4.34 -7.65 10.12
CA PRO A 143 -5.67 -7.17 10.46
C PRO A 143 -5.51 -5.85 11.23
N ILE A 144 -6.14 -4.78 10.73
CA ILE A 144 -5.88 -3.42 11.25
C ILE A 144 -6.48 -3.22 12.65
N SER A 145 -7.20 -4.24 13.15
CA SER A 145 -7.76 -4.35 14.49
C SER A 145 -7.79 -5.81 14.95
N PHE A 146 -7.88 -6.01 16.27
CA PHE A 146 -8.08 -7.33 16.87
C PHE A 146 -9.34 -8.00 16.34
N GLU A 147 -10.42 -7.24 16.16
CA GLU A 147 -11.71 -7.70 15.65
C GLU A 147 -11.63 -8.24 14.21
N GLU A 148 -10.78 -7.66 13.37
CA GLU A 148 -10.53 -8.17 12.03
C GLU A 148 -9.63 -9.40 12.04
N ALA A 149 -8.65 -9.45 12.97
CA ALA A 149 -7.78 -10.61 13.13
C ALA A 149 -8.59 -11.83 13.52
N MET A 150 -9.53 -11.62 14.44
CA MET A 150 -10.48 -12.62 14.90
C MET A 150 -11.49 -13.04 13.82
N LYS A 151 -11.57 -12.38 12.66
CA LYS A 151 -12.41 -12.81 11.52
C LYS A 151 -11.66 -13.69 10.53
N ASP A 152 -10.33 -13.62 10.47
CA ASP A 152 -9.50 -14.45 9.62
C ASP A 152 -9.21 -15.81 10.26
N LYS A 153 -9.35 -16.90 9.48
CA LYS A 153 -9.22 -18.27 10.01
C LYS A 153 -7.78 -18.63 10.38
N ASN A 154 -6.81 -18.14 9.62
CA ASN A 154 -5.41 -18.45 9.84
C ASN A 154 -4.87 -17.68 11.05
N TRP A 155 -5.29 -16.42 11.21
CA TRP A 155 -4.96 -15.62 12.39
C TRP A 155 -5.57 -16.18 13.68
N ARG A 156 -6.86 -16.56 13.65
CA ARG A 156 -7.48 -17.26 14.78
C ARG A 156 -6.71 -18.52 15.16
N GLN A 157 -6.37 -19.34 14.17
CA GLN A 157 -5.66 -20.59 14.42
C GLN A 157 -4.28 -20.35 15.03
N ALA A 158 -3.50 -19.39 14.51
CA ALA A 158 -2.21 -19.05 15.08
C ALA A 158 -2.32 -18.53 16.52
N MET A 159 -3.35 -17.72 16.80
CA MET A 159 -3.62 -17.22 18.15
C MET A 159 -4.06 -18.34 19.11
N ASP A 160 -4.89 -19.27 18.64
CA ASP A 160 -5.29 -20.46 19.40
C ASP A 160 -4.09 -21.38 19.69
N GLU A 161 -3.19 -21.56 18.73
CA GLU A 161 -1.95 -22.32 18.88
C GLU A 161 -1.01 -21.66 19.91
N GLU A 162 -0.86 -20.34 19.89
CA GLU A 162 -0.12 -19.62 20.92
C GLU A 162 -0.79 -19.72 22.31
N ILE A 163 -2.11 -19.59 22.39
CA ILE A 163 -2.88 -19.77 23.64
C ILE A 163 -2.71 -21.20 24.18
N GLN A 164 -2.70 -22.21 23.31
CA GLN A 164 -2.47 -23.60 23.69
C GLN A 164 -1.04 -23.84 24.15
N ALA A 165 -0.05 -23.28 23.45
CA ALA A 165 1.36 -23.34 23.86
C ALA A 165 1.55 -22.71 25.25
N ILE A 166 0.93 -21.56 25.51
CA ILE A 166 0.94 -20.89 26.82
C ILE A 166 0.27 -21.76 27.90
N LYS A 167 -0.86 -22.40 27.58
CA LYS A 167 -1.54 -23.32 28.50
C LYS A 167 -0.68 -24.54 28.82
N LEU A 168 0.06 -25.07 27.85
CA LEU A 168 1.01 -26.17 28.05
C LEU A 168 2.23 -25.73 28.86
N GLU A 169 2.83 -24.57 28.58
CA GLU A 169 3.96 -24.06 29.36
C GLU A 169 3.57 -23.76 30.82
N MET A 170 2.33 -23.30 31.07
CA MET A 170 1.81 -23.12 32.42
C MET A 170 1.63 -24.42 33.23
N THR A 171 1.74 -25.60 32.61
CA THR A 171 1.72 -26.89 33.31
C THR A 171 3.10 -27.40 33.72
N MET A 172 4.17 -26.75 33.29
CA MET A 172 5.54 -27.03 33.75
C MET A 172 6.10 -25.77 34.41
N GLU A 173 6.38 -25.86 35.71
CA GLU A 173 6.85 -24.79 36.62
C GLU A 173 7.47 -23.55 35.92
N GLY A 174 6.79 -22.40 36.06
CA GLY A 174 6.96 -21.24 35.19
C GLY A 174 8.22 -20.39 35.38
N PRO A 175 8.59 -19.54 34.39
CA PRO A 175 9.71 -18.63 34.52
C PRO A 175 9.29 -17.24 35.02
N GLU A 176 10.09 -16.72 35.97
CA GLU A 176 10.02 -15.37 36.53
C GLU A 176 9.95 -14.26 35.48
N GLU A 177 9.21 -13.20 35.83
CA GLU A 177 9.16 -11.92 35.13
C GLU A 177 10.55 -11.33 34.88
N LYS A 178 10.99 -11.28 33.62
CA LYS A 178 12.09 -10.41 33.19
C LYS A 178 11.61 -9.46 32.11
N LYS A 179 11.41 -8.20 32.49
CA LYS A 179 11.08 -7.11 31.56
C LYS A 179 12.33 -6.74 30.76
N HIS A 180 12.31 -7.00 29.45
CA HIS A 180 13.43 -6.70 28.57
C HIS A 180 13.56 -5.16 28.38
N PRO A 181 14.75 -4.56 28.56
CA PRO A 181 14.92 -3.10 28.59
C PRO A 181 14.64 -2.38 27.26
N SER A 182 14.43 -3.11 26.17
CA SER A 182 14.16 -2.56 24.84
C SER A 182 12.67 -2.38 24.49
N LEU A 183 11.76 -2.69 25.42
CA LEU A 183 10.32 -2.68 25.14
C LEU A 183 9.70 -1.29 25.36
N PRO A 184 8.80 -0.85 24.46
CA PRO A 184 8.18 0.48 24.55
C PRO A 184 7.33 0.64 25.82
N SER A 185 7.13 1.88 26.27
CA SER A 185 6.49 2.19 27.56
C SER A 185 5.04 1.70 27.67
N ASN A 186 4.35 1.51 26.54
CA ASN A 186 3.00 0.97 26.45
C ASN A 186 2.96 -0.55 26.18
N TYR A 187 4.11 -1.24 26.28
CA TYR A 187 4.15 -2.70 26.11
C TYR A 187 3.37 -3.37 27.26
N VAL A 188 2.31 -4.05 26.87
CA VAL A 188 1.52 -4.89 27.77
C VAL A 188 2.11 -6.29 27.71
N SER A 189 2.66 -6.76 28.83
CA SER A 189 3.19 -8.13 28.90
C SER A 189 2.08 -9.15 28.72
N LEU A 190 2.43 -10.34 28.23
CA LEU A 190 1.50 -11.46 28.12
C LEU A 190 0.84 -11.80 29.46
N ALA A 191 1.54 -11.59 30.59
CA ALA A 191 0.97 -11.69 31.93
C ALA A 191 -0.20 -10.70 32.17
N HIS A 192 -0.06 -9.44 31.75
CA HIS A 192 -1.12 -8.44 31.86
C HIS A 192 -2.32 -8.70 30.95
N LEU A 193 -2.11 -9.35 29.80
CA LEU A 193 -3.22 -9.77 28.92
C LEU A 193 -3.96 -10.98 29.52
N LYS A 194 -3.22 -11.92 30.13
CA LYS A 194 -3.78 -13.06 30.85
C LYS A 194 -4.63 -12.64 32.04
N ASP A 195 -4.18 -11.70 32.85
CA ASP A 195 -4.96 -11.20 34.00
C ASP A 195 -6.26 -10.52 33.56
N ARG A 196 -6.21 -9.72 32.49
CA ARG A 196 -7.42 -9.10 31.92
C ARG A 196 -8.40 -10.13 31.38
N TRP A 197 -7.90 -11.19 30.74
CA TRP A 197 -8.72 -12.27 30.23
C TRP A 197 -9.40 -13.05 31.38
N LEU A 198 -8.65 -13.39 32.43
CA LEU A 198 -9.18 -14.06 33.62
C LEU A 198 -10.25 -13.22 34.33
N GLN A 199 -10.04 -11.91 34.46
CA GLN A 199 -11.03 -11.00 35.05
C GLN A 199 -12.34 -10.94 34.26
N GLN A 200 -12.28 -11.01 32.92
CA GLN A 200 -13.47 -11.01 32.07
C GLN A 200 -14.22 -12.35 32.08
N HIS A 201 -13.52 -13.46 32.30
CA HIS A 201 -14.08 -14.81 32.15
C HIS A 201 -14.31 -15.54 33.48
N GLN A 202 -13.99 -14.93 34.62
CA GLN A 202 -14.40 -15.38 35.96
C GLN A 202 -15.67 -14.69 36.49
N GLN A 203 -16.33 -13.85 35.67
CA GLN A 203 -17.64 -13.25 35.99
C GLN A 203 -18.83 -13.89 35.22
N GLN A 204 -18.65 -15.08 34.65
CA GLN A 204 -19.73 -15.94 34.13
C GLN A 204 -19.63 -17.32 34.76
#